data_AF-A0A2V2DVQ1-F1
#
_entry.id   AF-A0A2V2DVQ1-F1
#
_cell.length_a   1.000
_cell.length_b   1.000
_cell.length_c   1.000
_cell.angle_alpha   90.00
_cell.angle_beta   90.00
_cell.angle_gamma   90.00
#
_symmetry.space_group_name_H-M   'P 1'
#
loop_
_entity.id
_entity.type
_entity.pdbx_description
1 polymer ?
#
loop_
_entity_poly.entity_id
_entity_poly.type
_entity_poly.pdbx_seq_one_letter_code
_entity_poly.pdbx_strand_id
1 'polypeptide(L)' 'MEVRFIKMEDIFNQIAKRHGVTAAEVKRDIEAAIEAAWESDNPKVRAFQKEIPAAGKKPTPEEMIRFLTERIIRDLEED' A
#
# COMPACT_ATOMS: atom_id res chain seq x y z
N MET A 1 10.37 19.35 8.25
CA MET A 1 10.46 18.48 7.07
C MET A 1 9.51 19.06 6.04
N GLU A 2 9.99 19.44 4.86
CA GLU A 2 9.09 19.94 3.81
C GLU A 2 8.32 18.72 3.26
N VAL A 3 7.04 18.61 3.61
CA VAL A 3 6.18 17.54 3.09
C VAL A 3 5.87 17.90 1.64
N ARG A 4 6.64 17.34 0.72
CA ARG A 4 6.34 17.47 -0.70
C ARG A 4 5.09 16.66 -0.99
N PHE A 5 4.06 17.31 -1.52
CA PHE A 5 2.90 16.61 -2.06
C PHE A 5 3.32 15.85 -3.32
N ILE A 6 3.54 14.55 -3.17
CA ILE A 6 3.83 13.62 -4.27
C ILE A 6 2.51 12.91 -4.61
N LYS A 7 2.11 12.92 -5.89
CA LYS A 7 0.94 12.14 -6.32
C LYS A 7 1.32 10.67 -6.39
N MET A 8 0.37 9.76 -6.16
CA MET A 8 0.67 8.31 -6.24
C MET A 8 1.24 7.93 -7.61
N GLU A 9 0.73 8.54 -8.67
CA GLU A 9 1.24 8.35 -10.03
C GLU A 9 2.75 8.67 -10.14
N ASP A 10 3.22 9.70 -9.44
CA ASP A 10 4.65 10.04 -9.43
C ASP A 10 5.49 8.99 -8.71
N ILE A 11 4.93 8.32 -7.69
CA ILE A 11 5.58 7.21 -6.97
C ILE A 11 5.71 6.00 -7.89
N PHE A 12 4.61 5.61 -8.54
CA PHE A 12 4.63 4.49 -9.48
C PHE A 12 5.60 4.73 -10.64
N ASN A 13 5.63 5.95 -11.20
CA ASN A 13 6.57 6.30 -12.26
C ASN A 13 8.04 6.27 -11.80
N GLN A 14 8.34 6.66 -10.56
CA GLN A 14 9.70 6.58 -10.01
C GLN A 14 10.16 5.13 -9.84
N ILE A 15 9.29 4.25 -9.33
CA ILE A 15 9.58 2.81 -9.20
C ILE A 15 9.76 2.20 -10.59
N ALA A 16 8.84 2.49 -11.50
CA ALA A 16 8.87 2.01 -12.88
C ALA A 16 10.20 2.34 -13.57
N LYS A 17 10.64 3.60 -13.49
CA LYS A 17 11.92 4.06 -14.05
C LYS A 17 13.11 3.34 -13.41
N ARG A 18 13.10 3.11 -12.10
CA ARG A 18 14.19 2.41 -11.39
C ARG A 18 14.33 0.95 -11.84
N HIS A 19 13.21 0.30 -12.13
CA HIS A 19 13.18 -1.14 -12.43
C HIS A 19 13.05 -1.45 -13.93
N GLY A 20 12.99 -0.44 -14.80
CA GLY A 20 12.88 -0.64 -16.25
C GLY A 20 11.52 -1.20 -16.69
N VAL A 21 10.47 -0.91 -15.93
CA VAL A 21 9.08 -1.34 -16.18
C VAL A 21 8.16 -0.13 -16.33
N THR A 22 6.87 -0.34 -16.52
CA THR A 22 5.85 0.72 -16.58
C THR A 22 5.15 0.95 -15.25
N ALA A 23 4.59 2.13 -15.02
CA ALA A 23 3.81 2.44 -13.82
C ALA A 23 2.58 1.52 -13.66
N ALA A 24 1.97 1.12 -14.78
CA ALA A 24 0.86 0.17 -14.80
C ALA A 24 1.28 -1.22 -14.30
N GLU A 25 2.49 -1.68 -14.65
CA GLU A 25 3.03 -2.94 -14.14
C GLU A 25 3.32 -2.85 -12.65
N VAL A 26 3.91 -1.75 -12.18
CA VAL A 26 4.11 -1.52 -10.74
C VAL A 26 2.78 -1.58 -10.00
N LYS A 27 1.75 -0.89 -10.49
CA LYS A 27 0.42 -0.89 -9.87
C LYS A 27 -0.18 -2.30 -9.85
N ARG A 28 -0.14 -3.02 -10.97
CA ARG A 28 -0.65 -4.38 -11.10
C ARG A 28 0.04 -5.35 -10.14
N ASP A 29 1.35 -5.22 -9.98
CA ASP A 29 2.11 -6.11 -9.10
C ASP A 29 1.78 -5.85 -7.62
N ILE A 30 1.53 -4.59 -7.24
CA ILE A 30 1.02 -4.24 -5.91
C ILE A 30 -0.39 -4.82 -5.70
N GLU A 31 -1.29 -4.70 -6.69
CA GLU A 31 -2.63 -5.28 -6.62
C GLU A 31 -2.60 -6.81 -6.46
N ALA A 32 -1.70 -7.49 -7.17
CA ALA A 32 -1.49 -8.93 -7.05
C ALA A 32 -0.97 -9.32 -5.66
N ALA A 33 -0.04 -8.54 -5.10
CA ALA A 33 0.47 -8.75 -3.75
C ALA A 33 -0.62 -8.56 -2.68
N ILE A 34 -1.48 -7.54 -2.85
CA ILE A 34 -2.64 -7.33 -1.98
C ILE A 34 -3.60 -8.51 -2.08
N GLU A 35 -3.89 -9.01 -3.29
CA GLU A 35 -4.78 -10.16 -3.46
C GLU A 35 -4.25 -11.40 -2.74
N ALA A 36 -3.00 -11.75 -2.98
CA ALA A 36 -2.37 -12.90 -2.33
C ALA A 36 -2.38 -12.76 -0.80
N ALA A 37 -2.19 -11.54 -0.28
CA ALA A 37 -2.31 -11.30 1.15
C ALA A 37 -3.75 -11.49 1.65
N TRP A 38 -4.75 -11.04 0.89
CA TRP A 38 -6.17 -11.02 1.29
C TRP A 38 -6.83 -12.39 1.33
N GLU A 39 -6.25 -13.39 0.68
CA GLU A 39 -6.71 -14.79 0.69
C GLU A 39 -6.28 -15.58 1.94
N SER A 40 -5.67 -14.93 2.95
CA SER A 40 -5.16 -15.63 4.15
C SER A 40 -6.25 -16.14 5.10
N ASP A 41 -6.17 -17.43 5.44
CA ASP A 41 -7.02 -18.05 6.47
C ASP A 41 -6.52 -17.90 7.91
N ASN A 42 -5.35 -17.29 8.10
CA ASN A 42 -4.76 -17.14 9.43
C ASN A 42 -5.58 -16.11 10.25
N PRO A 43 -6.14 -16.48 11.43
CA PRO A 43 -6.95 -15.57 12.22
C PRO A 43 -6.27 -14.26 12.61
N LYS A 44 -4.95 -14.29 12.85
CA LYS A 44 -4.18 -13.08 13.19
C LYS A 44 -4.04 -12.16 11.99
N VAL A 45 -3.80 -12.74 10.80
CA VAL A 45 -3.72 -11.98 9.54
C VAL A 45 -5.07 -11.35 9.23
N ARG A 46 -6.17 -12.10 9.38
CA ARG A 46 -7.53 -11.56 9.19
C ARG A 46 -7.90 -10.47 10.18
N ALA A 47 -7.43 -10.56 11.43
CA ALA A 47 -7.65 -9.50 12.42
C ALA A 47 -7.00 -8.19 11.95
N PHE A 48 -5.74 -8.26 11.53
CA PHE A 48 -5.01 -7.11 10.98
C PHE A 48 -5.66 -6.57 9.70
N GLN A 49 -6.06 -7.43 8.77
CA GLN A 49 -6.73 -7.02 7.52
C GLN A 49 -8.01 -6.21 7.76
N LYS A 50 -8.76 -6.53 8.82
CA LYS A 50 -9.98 -5.79 9.19
C LYS A 50 -9.71 -4.37 9.71
N GLU A 51 -8.47 -4.08 10.14
CA GLU A 51 -8.08 -2.73 10.55
C GLU A 51 -7.85 -1.81 9.34
N ILE A 52 -7.58 -2.38 8.16
CA ILE A 52 -7.22 -1.63 6.96
C ILE A 52 -8.51 -1.12 6.28
N PRO A 53 -8.67 0.20 6.10
CA PRO A 53 -9.80 0.75 5.37
C PRO A 53 -9.81 0.25 3.92
N ALA A 54 -10.96 -0.27 3.49
CA ALA A 54 -11.19 -0.71 2.12
C ALA A 54 -12.61 -0.31 1.69
N ALA A 55 -12.73 0.48 0.63
CA ALA A 55 -14.04 0.78 0.06
C ALA A 55 -14.67 -0.45 -0.63
N GLY A 56 -13.84 -1.40 -1.06
CA GLY A 56 -14.25 -2.65 -1.70
C GLY A 56 -14.02 -3.89 -0.82
N LYS A 57 -13.91 -5.07 -1.46
CA LYS A 57 -13.62 -6.35 -0.78
C LYS A 57 -12.23 -6.40 -0.15
N LYS A 58 -11.29 -5.64 -0.71
CA LYS A 58 -9.88 -5.51 -0.36
C LYS A 58 -9.45 -4.07 -0.68
N PRO A 59 -8.40 -3.54 -0.04
CA PRO A 59 -7.95 -2.18 -0.28
C PRO A 59 -7.35 -2.03 -1.69
N THR A 60 -7.42 -0.82 -2.25
CA THR A 60 -6.60 -0.46 -3.42
C THR A 60 -5.13 -0.27 -3.03
N PRO A 61 -4.19 -0.25 -3.99
CA PRO A 61 -2.80 0.13 -3.72
C PRO A 61 -2.68 1.46 -2.95
N GLU A 62 -3.48 2.46 -3.32
CA GLU A 62 -3.50 3.78 -2.70
C GLU A 62 -3.99 3.74 -1.25
N GLU A 63 -5.07 2.99 -0.97
CA GLU A 63 -5.62 2.80 0.38
C GLU A 63 -4.62 2.05 1.28
N MET A 64 -4.02 0.98 0.75
CA MET A 64 -3.02 0.18 1.46
C MET A 64 -1.78 1.01 1.82
N ILE A 65 -1.18 1.70 0.83
CA ILE A 65 0.04 2.50 1.06
C ILE A 65 -0.24 3.61 2.06
N ARG A 66 -1.40 4.27 1.97
CA ARG A 66 -1.82 5.30 2.93
C ARG A 66 -1.88 4.74 4.34
N PHE A 67 -2.63 3.67 4.55
CA PHE A 67 -2.82 3.08 5.88
C PHE A 67 -1.49 2.66 6.51
N LEU A 68 -0.65 1.95 5.74
CA LEU A 68 0.65 1.50 6.23
C LEU A 68 1.58 2.67 6.55
N THR A 69 1.57 3.72 5.73
CA THR A 69 2.39 4.93 5.97
C THR A 69 1.93 5.66 7.23
N GLU A 70 0.63 5.85 7.41
CA GLU A 70 0.05 6.48 8.61
C GLU A 70 0.33 5.68 9.88
N ARG A 71 0.29 4.34 9.78
CA ARG A 71 0.66 3.45 10.89
C ARG A 71 2.13 3.59 11.25
N ILE A 72 3.04 3.55 10.27
CA ILE A 72 4.49 3.74 10.50
C ILE A 72 4.77 5.09 11.15
N ILE A 73 4.14 6.18 10.66
CA ILE A 73 4.34 7.51 11.24
C ILE A 73 3.87 7.55 12.70
N ARG A 74 2.71 6.97 13.01
CA ARG A 74 2.20 6.88 14.38
C ARG A 74 3.15 6.09 15.27
N ASP A 75 3.59 4.92 14.82
CA ASP A 75 4.51 4.07 15.57
C ASP A 75 5.85 4.79 15.84
N LEU A 76 6.31 5.67 14.93
CA LEU A 76 7.51 6.50 15.11
C LEU A 76 7.32 7.71 16.03
N GLU A 77 6.10 8.19 16.24
CA GLU A 77 5.79 9.32 17.14
C GLU A 77 5.56 8.86 18.59
N GLU A 78 5.30 7.57 18.78
CA GLU A 78 5.06 6.95 20.10
C GLU A 78 6.35 6.37 20.75
N ASP A 79 7.47 6.36 20.02
CA ASP A 79 8.84 5.98 20.46
C ASP A 79 9.69 7.18 20.90
#